data_AF-A0A5B0N775-F1
#
_entry.id   AF-A0A5B0N775-F1
#
_cell.length_a   1.000
_cell.length_b   1.000
_cell.length_c   1.000
_cell.angle_alpha   90.00
_cell.angle_beta   90.00
_cell.angle_gamma   90.00
#
_symmetry.space_group_name_H-M   'P 1'
#
loop_
_entity.id
_entity.type
_entity.pdbx_description
1 polymer ?
#
loop_
_entity_poly.entity_id
_entity_poly.type
_entity_poly.pdbx_seq_one_letter_code
_entity_poly.pdbx_strand_id
1 'polypeptide(L)'
;MSATSQVQDLFEKIFSISQSPSQIPQATKDDLIFQRFSCPPILAEDEEDEGMWYVVNSKMDSLFGIENCKENLKSGKFGIEAVLDYLKKAREHPTWNADELLTLKLERIYNCYIGVTSQGYKGADEGRK
;
A
#
# COMPACT_ATOMS: atom_id res chain seq x y z
N MET A 1 -17.52 3.10 13.73
CA MET A 1 -17.28 2.45 12.42
C MET A 1 -16.53 1.16 12.71
N SER A 2 -16.85 0.04 12.07
CA SER A 2 -16.10 -1.20 12.27
C SER A 2 -14.76 -1.14 11.53
N ALA A 3 -13.76 -1.88 11.99
CA ALA A 3 -12.46 -1.93 11.30
C ALA A 3 -12.61 -2.32 9.81
N THR A 4 -13.54 -3.25 9.51
CA THR A 4 -13.86 -3.67 8.15
C THR A 4 -14.34 -2.52 7.26
N SER A 5 -15.17 -1.60 7.77
CA SER A 5 -15.62 -0.44 6.99
C SER A 5 -14.48 0.57 6.77
N GLN A 6 -13.60 0.74 7.76
CA GLN A 6 -12.44 1.61 7.64
C GLN A 6 -11.42 1.10 6.60
N VAL A 7 -11.16 -0.21 6.58
CA VAL A 7 -10.28 -0.82 5.56
C VAL A 7 -10.83 -0.57 4.15
N GLN A 8 -12.13 -0.73 3.96
CA GLN A 8 -12.77 -0.48 2.66
C GLN A 8 -12.66 1.00 2.24
N ASP A 9 -12.94 1.93 3.15
CA ASP A 9 -12.80 3.36 2.90
C ASP A 9 -11.35 3.73 2.51
N LEU A 10 -10.36 3.13 3.17
CA LEU A 10 -8.94 3.35 2.87
C LEU A 10 -8.54 2.77 1.51
N PHE A 11 -9.04 1.58 1.16
CA PHE A 11 -8.82 1.01 -0.17
C PHE A 11 -9.31 1.94 -1.27
N GLU A 12 -10.54 2.46 -1.14
CA GLU A 12 -11.13 3.36 -2.13
C GLU A 12 -10.38 4.69 -2.22
N LYS A 13 -9.99 5.25 -1.08
CA LYS A 13 -9.20 6.50 -1.03
C LYS A 13 -7.82 6.33 -1.67
N ILE A 14 -7.10 5.27 -1.33
CA ILE A 14 -5.76 4.99 -1.89
C ILE A 14 -5.86 4.74 -3.39
N PHE A 15 -6.83 3.94 -3.83
CA PHE A 15 -7.07 3.68 -5.25
C PHE A 15 -7.41 4.98 -6.01
N SER A 16 -8.27 5.82 -5.46
CA SER A 16 -8.66 7.08 -6.09
C SER A 16 -7.46 8.02 -6.27
N ILE A 17 -6.58 8.10 -5.26
CA ILE A 17 -5.36 8.92 -5.36
C ILE A 17 -4.39 8.30 -6.39
N SER A 18 -4.25 6.98 -6.45
CA SER A 18 -3.35 6.35 -7.41
C SER A 18 -3.75 6.54 -8.87
N GLN A 19 -5.05 6.72 -9.14
CA GLN A 19 -5.58 7.06 -10.48
C GLN A 19 -5.48 8.55 -10.81
N SER A 20 -5.32 9.41 -9.80
CA SER A 20 -5.25 10.85 -10.00
C SER A 20 -3.88 11.29 -10.55
N PRO A 21 -3.80 12.44 -11.24
CA PRO A 21 -2.53 13.01 -11.68
C PRO A 21 -1.68 13.38 -10.46
N SER A 22 -0.85 12.44 -10.02
CA SER A 22 0.01 12.57 -8.86
C SER A 22 1.46 12.67 -9.29
N GLN A 23 2.31 13.24 -8.43
CA GLN A 23 3.76 13.22 -8.63
C GLN A 23 4.37 11.84 -8.36
N ILE A 24 3.55 10.83 -8.07
CA ILE A 24 4.01 9.50 -7.72
C ILE A 24 4.33 8.74 -9.00
N PRO A 25 5.56 8.24 -9.16
CA PRO A 25 5.96 7.52 -10.36
C PRO A 25 5.03 6.35 -10.66
N GLN A 26 4.72 6.16 -11.95
CA GLN A 26 4.00 4.97 -12.41
C GLN A 26 4.89 3.73 -12.25
N ALA A 27 4.31 2.66 -11.72
CA ALA A 27 5.00 1.38 -11.59
C ALA A 27 5.12 0.65 -12.93
N THR A 28 6.16 -0.17 -13.00
CA THR A 28 6.45 -1.12 -14.08
C THR A 28 6.50 -2.54 -13.52
N LYS A 29 6.61 -3.53 -14.40
CA LYS A 29 6.74 -4.94 -13.96
C LYS A 29 8.09 -5.25 -13.30
N ASP A 30 9.08 -4.38 -13.50
CA ASP A 30 10.43 -4.55 -12.97
C ASP A 30 10.56 -3.98 -11.55
N ASP A 31 9.53 -3.29 -11.07
CA ASP A 31 9.53 -2.70 -9.74
C ASP A 31 9.28 -3.73 -8.65
N LEU A 32 9.99 -3.58 -7.53
CA LEU A 32 9.89 -4.49 -6.38
C LEU A 32 8.46 -4.60 -5.85
N ILE A 33 7.70 -3.51 -5.86
CA ILE A 33 6.28 -3.51 -5.48
C ILE A 33 5.47 -4.49 -6.33
N PHE A 34 5.68 -4.51 -7.64
CA PHE A 34 4.99 -5.45 -8.51
C PHE A 34 5.47 -6.87 -8.25
N GLN A 35 6.78 -7.10 -8.24
CA GLN A 35 7.36 -8.43 -8.08
C GLN A 35 6.94 -9.12 -6.77
N ARG A 36 6.71 -8.36 -5.71
CA ARG A 36 6.32 -8.90 -4.39
C ARG A 36 4.82 -9.13 -4.25
N PHE A 37 3.99 -8.35 -4.92
CA PHE A 37 2.53 -8.37 -4.78
C PHE A 37 1.79 -8.90 -6.02
N SER A 38 2.49 -9.25 -7.11
CA SER A 38 1.89 -9.78 -8.33
C SER A 38 1.25 -11.16 -8.16
N CYS A 39 1.76 -11.96 -7.21
CA CYS A 39 1.23 -13.28 -6.90
C CYS A 39 0.25 -13.20 -5.73
N PRO A 40 -0.86 -13.98 -5.75
CA PRO A 40 -1.77 -14.08 -4.63
C PRO A 40 -1.05 -14.44 -3.31
N PRO A 41 -1.60 -14.04 -2.16
CA PRO A 41 -1.12 -14.49 -0.86
C PRO A 41 -1.24 -16.01 -0.76
N ILE A 42 -0.17 -16.66 -0.30
CA ILE A 42 -0.10 -18.10 -0.04
C ILE A 42 0.38 -18.24 1.40
N LEU A 43 -0.31 -19.06 2.18
CA LEU A 43 0.11 -19.43 3.53
C LEU A 43 0.91 -20.72 3.41
N ALA A 44 2.18 -20.69 3.81
CA ALA A 44 3.00 -21.89 3.86
C ALA A 44 2.67 -22.76 5.09
N GLU A 45 2.96 -24.06 5.03
CA GLU A 45 2.67 -25.01 6.12
C GLU A 45 3.36 -24.62 7.43
N ASP A 46 4.56 -24.02 7.36
CA ASP A 46 5.32 -23.52 8.51
C ASP A 46 4.82 -22.18 9.06
N GLU A 47 3.87 -21.53 8.36
CA GLU A 47 3.25 -20.26 8.76
C GLU A 47 1.79 -20.44 9.20
N GLU A 48 1.24 -21.66 9.17
CA GLU A 48 -0.16 -21.94 9.53
C GLU A 48 -0.52 -21.49 10.94
N ASP A 49 0.41 -21.68 11.89
CA ASP A 49 0.24 -21.28 13.30
C ASP A 49 0.12 -19.77 13.47
N GLU A 50 0.78 -18.99 12.61
CA GLU A 50 0.74 -17.52 12.65
C GLU A 50 -0.42 -16.97 11.81
N GLY A 51 -0.76 -17.65 10.72
CA GLY A 51 -1.87 -17.34 9.83
C GLY A 51 -1.57 -16.24 8.80
N MET A 52 -2.54 -16.03 7.89
CA MET A 52 -2.42 -15.11 6.76
C MET A 52 -2.01 -13.68 7.12
N TRP A 53 -2.40 -13.18 8.30
CA TRP A 53 -2.04 -11.82 8.70
C TRP A 53 -0.51 -11.66 8.78
N TYR A 54 0.22 -12.68 9.25
CA TYR A 54 1.67 -12.63 9.42
C TYR A 54 2.40 -12.50 8.09
N VAL A 55 2.02 -13.35 7.13
CA VAL A 55 2.55 -13.33 5.74
C VAL A 55 2.39 -11.95 5.12
N VAL A 56 1.19 -11.37 5.27
CA VAL A 56 0.86 -10.04 4.75
C VAL A 56 1.63 -8.96 5.50
N ASN A 57 1.70 -9.03 6.82
CA ASN A 57 2.39 -8.06 7.66
C ASN A 57 3.89 -7.99 7.30
N SER A 58 4.55 -9.15 7.21
CA SER A 58 5.96 -9.28 6.85
C SER A 58 6.25 -8.69 5.46
N LYS A 59 5.44 -9.04 4.45
CA LYS A 59 5.57 -8.47 3.10
C LYS A 59 5.35 -6.95 3.07
N MET A 60 4.33 -6.46 3.79
CA MET A 60 4.03 -5.04 3.88
C MET A 60 5.18 -4.27 4.55
N ASP A 61 5.76 -4.79 5.64
CA ASP A 61 6.86 -4.12 6.32
C ASP A 61 8.14 -4.09 5.49
N SER A 62 8.38 -5.12 4.67
CA SER A 62 9.53 -5.17 3.76
C SER A 62 9.54 -4.04 2.72
N LEU A 63 8.37 -3.56 2.26
CA LEU A 63 8.26 -2.55 1.21
C LEU A 63 7.74 -1.19 1.70
N PHE A 64 6.82 -1.19 2.67
CA PHE A 64 6.14 -0.01 3.21
C PHE A 64 6.48 0.25 4.69
N GLY A 65 7.58 -0.33 5.17
CA GLY A 65 8.17 0.00 6.47
C GLY A 65 8.49 1.50 6.60
N ILE A 66 8.89 1.91 7.82
CA ILE A 66 9.04 3.34 8.17
C ILE A 66 9.93 4.12 7.20
N GLU A 67 11.02 3.50 6.78
CA GLU A 67 12.05 4.12 5.96
C GLU A 67 11.77 3.96 4.45
N ASN A 68 11.01 2.92 4.08
CA ASN A 68 10.90 2.47 2.68
C ASN A 68 9.60 2.91 1.98
N CYS A 69 8.62 3.43 2.74
CA CYS A 69 7.29 3.75 2.22
C CYS A 69 7.34 4.69 1.01
N LYS A 70 8.15 5.76 1.04
CA LYS A 70 8.18 6.76 -0.03
C LYS A 70 8.91 6.29 -1.28
N GLU A 71 9.98 5.51 -1.11
CA GLU A 71 10.84 5.05 -2.22
C GLU A 71 10.16 3.98 -3.06
N ASN A 72 9.41 3.08 -2.42
CA ASN A 72 8.68 2.01 -3.09
C ASN A 72 7.25 2.40 -3.49
N LEU A 73 6.78 3.59 -3.11
CA LEU A 73 5.46 4.06 -3.48
C LEU A 73 5.39 4.33 -4.98
N LYS A 74 4.65 3.50 -5.69
CA LYS A 74 4.38 3.69 -7.10
C LYS A 74 2.89 3.55 -7.40
N SER A 75 2.42 4.37 -8.34
CA SER A 75 1.03 4.44 -8.76
C SER A 75 0.74 3.48 -9.91
N GLY A 76 -0.54 3.29 -10.19
CA GLY A 76 -1.02 2.45 -11.30
C GLY A 76 -1.09 0.95 -11.01
N LYS A 77 -1.54 0.21 -12.03
CA LYS A 77 -1.85 -1.23 -11.99
C LYS A 77 -0.73 -2.15 -11.52
N PHE A 78 0.52 -1.75 -11.71
CA PHE A 78 1.70 -2.53 -11.27
C PHE A 78 2.22 -2.06 -9.91
N GLY A 79 1.69 -0.96 -9.39
CA GLY A 79 2.11 -0.35 -8.14
C GLY A 79 1.13 -0.67 -7.03
N ILE A 80 0.57 0.37 -6.43
CA ILE A 80 -0.32 0.21 -5.29
C ILE A 80 -1.58 -0.59 -5.61
N GLU A 81 -2.08 -0.57 -6.83
CA GLU A 81 -3.26 -1.37 -7.20
C GLU A 81 -2.99 -2.87 -7.02
N ALA A 82 -1.79 -3.35 -7.37
CA ALA A 82 -1.40 -4.74 -7.15
C ALA A 82 -1.36 -5.08 -5.65
N VAL A 83 -0.96 -4.13 -4.80
CA VAL A 83 -0.99 -4.26 -3.34
C VAL A 83 -2.42 -4.33 -2.84
N LEU A 84 -3.32 -3.46 -3.31
CA LEU A 84 -4.72 -3.46 -2.91
C LEU A 84 -5.40 -4.78 -3.28
N ASP A 85 -5.15 -5.29 -4.48
CA ASP A 85 -5.70 -6.58 -4.93
C ASP A 85 -5.14 -7.76 -4.14
N TYR A 86 -3.84 -7.73 -3.81
CA TYR A 86 -3.23 -8.71 -2.93
C TYR A 86 -3.90 -8.74 -1.55
N LEU A 87 -4.12 -7.56 -0.95
CA LEU A 87 -4.72 -7.43 0.37
C LEU A 87 -6.18 -7.86 0.40
N LYS A 88 -6.96 -7.55 -0.65
CA LYS A 88 -8.35 -8.05 -0.78
C LYS A 88 -8.39 -9.57 -0.75
N LYS A 89 -7.53 -10.24 -1.52
CA LYS A 89 -7.43 -11.70 -1.53
C LYS A 89 -6.95 -12.27 -0.19
N ALA A 90 -6.03 -11.59 0.50
CA ALA A 90 -5.57 -12.02 1.82
C ALA A 90 -6.69 -11.99 2.86
N ARG A 91 -7.57 -10.97 2.79
CA ARG A 91 -8.71 -10.81 3.69
C ARG A 91 -9.81 -11.86 3.51
N GLU A 92 -9.86 -12.51 2.35
CA GLU A 92 -10.76 -13.63 2.10
C GLU A 92 -10.28 -14.93 2.78
N HIS A 93 -9.04 -14.97 3.27
CA HIS A 93 -8.49 -16.18 3.91
C HIS A 93 -9.15 -16.46 5.28
N PRO A 94 -9.50 -17.72 5.60
CA PRO A 94 -10.19 -18.06 6.86
C PRO A 94 -9.45 -17.66 8.14
N THR A 95 -8.12 -17.60 8.08
CA THR A 95 -7.27 -17.24 9.22
C THR A 95 -7.06 -15.72 9.35
N TRP A 96 -7.72 -14.91 8.53
CA TRP A 96 -7.59 -13.45 8.60
C TRP A 96 -8.34 -12.88 9.81
N ASN A 97 -7.65 -12.13 10.65
CA ASN A 97 -8.23 -11.54 11.87
C ASN A 97 -7.63 -10.15 12.22
N ALA A 98 -6.96 -9.49 11.28
CA ALA A 98 -6.09 -8.36 11.56
C ALA A 98 -6.53 -7.04 10.87
N ASP A 99 -7.84 -6.83 10.69
CA ASP A 99 -8.39 -5.62 10.04
C ASP A 99 -7.92 -4.31 10.74
N GLU A 100 -7.78 -4.31 12.06
CA GLU A 100 -7.29 -3.15 12.82
C GLU A 100 -5.83 -2.81 12.50
N LEU A 101 -4.95 -3.82 12.45
CA LEU A 101 -3.54 -3.64 12.09
C LEU A 101 -3.39 -3.26 10.62
N LEU A 102 -4.20 -3.84 9.74
CA LEU A 102 -4.23 -3.48 8.34
C LEU A 102 -4.63 -2.01 8.15
N THR A 103 -5.62 -1.54 8.92
CA THR A 103 -6.06 -0.13 8.91
C THR A 103 -4.87 0.80 9.17
N LEU A 104 -4.07 0.55 10.22
CA LEU A 104 -2.90 1.38 10.54
C LEU A 104 -1.87 1.43 9.40
N LYS A 105 -1.64 0.30 8.72
CA LYS A 105 -0.70 0.26 7.59
C LYS A 105 -1.25 0.98 6.36
N LEU A 106 -2.54 0.85 6.09
CA LEU A 106 -3.19 1.56 4.99
C LEU A 106 -3.23 3.07 5.23
N GLU A 107 -3.50 3.51 6.46
CA GLU A 107 -3.41 4.93 6.84
C GLU A 107 -2.01 5.47 6.61
N ARG A 108 -0.97 4.70 6.94
CA ARG A 108 0.41 5.07 6.66
C ARG A 108 0.65 5.27 5.17
N ILE A 109 0.26 4.30 4.35
CA ILE A 109 0.39 4.37 2.89
C ILE A 109 -0.35 5.59 2.35
N TYR A 110 -1.59 5.81 2.79
CA TYR A 110 -2.40 6.98 2.44
C TYR A 110 -1.71 8.30 2.82
N ASN A 111 -1.12 8.38 4.01
CA ASN A 111 -0.36 9.55 4.44
C ASN A 111 0.94 9.74 3.63
N CYS A 112 1.61 8.66 3.19
CA CYS A 112 2.73 8.75 2.26
C CYS A 112 2.26 9.34 0.90
N TYR A 113 1.09 8.91 0.40
CA TYR A 113 0.46 9.46 -0.81
C TYR A 113 0.19 10.97 -0.68
N ILE A 114 -0.47 11.40 0.39
CA ILE A 114 -0.74 12.83 0.63
C ILE A 114 0.57 13.62 0.78
N GLY A 115 1.50 13.13 1.60
CA GLY A 115 2.77 13.81 1.86
C GLY A 115 3.58 14.08 0.59
N VAL A 116 3.58 13.14 -0.37
CA VAL A 116 4.22 13.32 -1.68
C VAL A 116 3.47 14.37 -2.51
N THR A 117 2.14 14.34 -2.55
CA THR A 117 1.35 15.33 -3.30
C THR A 117 1.46 16.75 -2.74
N SER A 118 1.65 16.92 -1.42
CA SER A 118 1.80 18.23 -0.79
C SER A 118 3.20 18.85 -0.94
N GLN A 119 4.25 18.04 -1.18
CA GLN A 119 5.62 18.53 -1.36
C GLN A 119 5.88 19.15 -2.76
N GLY A 120 4.98 18.96 -3.72
CA GLY A 120 5.07 19.54 -5.07
C GLY A 120 4.71 21.02 -5.21
N TYR A 121 4.26 21.70 -4.14
CA TYR A 121 3.83 23.11 -4.17
C TYR A 121 4.88 24.12 -3.65
N LYS A 122 6.15 23.71 -3.44
CA LYS A 122 7.26 24.64 -3.17
C LYS A 122 8.25 24.64 -4.33
N GLY A 123 8.05 25.52 -5.29
CA GLY A 123 9.07 25.79 -6.31
C GLY A 123 8.57 26.49 -7.56
N ALA A 124 8.13 27.75 -7.45
CA ALA A 124 8.16 28.73 -8.55
C ALA A 124 7.80 30.13 -8.06
N ASP A 125 8.47 30.66 -7.03
CA ASP A 125 8.60 32.11 -6.87
C ASP A 125 9.79 32.39 -5.97
N GLU A 126 10.86 32.93 -6.56
CA GLU A 126 11.76 33.92 -5.99
C GLU A 126 13.06 33.93 -6.80
N GLY A 127 13.28 35.02 -7.56
CA GLY A 127 14.59 35.29 -8.12
C GLY A 127 14.64 36.10 -9.41
N ARG A 128 13.94 37.23 -9.49
CA ARG A 128 14.39 38.32 -10.37
C ARG A 128 14.39 39.62 -9.59
N LYS A 129 15.57 39.96 -9.07
CA LYS A 129 15.95 41.35 -8.81
C LYS A 129 16.41 41.98 -10.12
#